data_AF-A0A520H6T8-F1
#
_entry.id   AF-A0A520H6T8-F1
#
_cell.length_a   1.000
_cell.length_b   1.000
_cell.length_c   1.000
_cell.angle_alpha   90.00
_cell.angle_beta   90.00
_cell.angle_gamma   90.00
#
_symmetry.space_group_name_H-M   'P 1'
#
loop_
_entity.id
_entity.type
_entity.pdbx_description
1 polymer ?
#
loop_
_entity_poly.entity_id
_entity_poly.type
_entity_poly.pdbx_seq_one_letter_code
_entity_poly.pdbx_strand_id
1 'polypeptide(L)' 'MIGYVTLGTNDQPRALDFYDGLIGELGGRRLSTLPDARGFTLYGTKRGEPMLAITRPYDGGPA' A
#
# COMPACT_ATOMS: atom_id res chain seq x y z
N MET A 1 10.46 16.64 -1.09
CA MET A 1 9.03 16.29 -0.88
C MET A 1 8.85 14.85 -1.33
N ILE A 2 8.33 13.97 -0.46
CA ILE A 2 8.13 12.55 -0.79
C ILE A 2 6.73 12.40 -1.41
N GLY A 3 6.65 11.84 -2.62
CA GLY A 3 5.37 11.55 -3.27
C GLY A 3 4.70 10.31 -2.68
N TYR A 4 5.44 9.20 -2.59
CA TYR A 4 5.03 7.99 -1.90
C TYR A 4 6.23 7.09 -1.62
N VAL A 5 6.08 6.14 -0.70
CA VAL A 5 7.02 5.05 -0.46
C VAL A 5 6.36 3.75 -0.88
N THR A 6 7.10 2.84 -1.51
CA THR A 6 6.60 1.51 -1.89
C THR A 6 7.22 0.45 -0.98
N LEU A 7 6.39 -0.42 -0.41
CA LEU A 7 6.81 -1.58 0.37
C LEU A 7 6.34 -2.87 -0.32
N GLY A 8 7.27 -3.80 -0.49
CA GLY A 8 7.01 -5.16 -0.94
C GLY A 8 6.43 -6.01 0.18
N THR A 9 5.52 -6.92 -0.15
CA THR A 9 5.01 -7.94 0.80
C THR A 9 4.90 -9.31 0.17
N ASN A 10 5.22 -10.33 0.96
CA ASN A 10 5.02 -11.76 0.64
C ASN A 10 3.55 -12.17 0.74
N ASP A 11 2.82 -11.57 1.67
CA ASP A 11 1.41 -11.84 1.94
C ASP A 11 0.63 -10.52 1.86
N GLN A 12 0.00 -10.32 0.71
CA GLN A 12 -0.69 -9.06 0.45
C GLN A 12 -2.01 -8.93 1.21
N PRO A 13 -2.91 -9.93 1.25
CA PRO A 13 -4.10 -9.86 2.09
C PRO A 13 -3.77 -9.48 3.54
N ARG A 14 -2.79 -10.16 4.15
CA ARG A 14 -2.37 -9.86 5.53
C ARG A 14 -1.79 -8.45 5.68
N ALA A 15 -0.96 -8.01 4.74
CA ALA A 15 -0.40 -6.67 4.79
C ALA A 15 -1.49 -5.61 4.65
N LEU A 16 -2.46 -5.81 3.75
CA LEU A 16 -3.55 -4.88 3.55
C LEU A 16 -4.45 -4.77 4.80
N ASP A 17 -4.77 -5.88 5.47
CA ASP A 17 -5.52 -5.84 6.73
C ASP A 17 -4.77 -5.08 7.84
N PHE A 18 -3.45 -5.29 7.94
CA PHE A 18 -2.62 -4.54 8.89
C PHE A 18 -2.58 -3.04 8.58
N TYR A 19 -2.33 -2.67 7.32
CA TYR A 19 -2.23 -1.27 6.92
C TYR A 19 -3.57 -0.55 6.91
N ASP A 20 -4.69 -1.24 6.70
CA ASP A 20 -6.02 -0.66 6.92
C ASP A 20 -6.21 -0.20 8.35
N GLY A 21 -5.87 -1.04 9.33
CA GLY A 21 -5.94 -0.67 10.74
C GLY A 21 -5.00 0.47 11.07
N LEU A 22 -3.71 0.32 10.73
CA LEU A 22 -2.68 1.31 11.06
C LEU A 22 -2.95 2.68 10.43
N ILE A 23 -3.27 2.72 9.13
CA ILE A 23 -3.53 3.97 8.43
C ILE A 23 -4.90 4.54 8.84
N GLY A 24 -5.86 3.69 9.19
CA GLY A 24 -7.15 4.09 9.75
C GLY A 24 -7.02 4.91 11.04
N GLU A 25 -6.14 4.48 11.97
CA GLU A 25 -5.83 5.25 13.19
C GLU A 25 -5.23 6.63 12.89
N LEU A 26 -4.59 6.79 11.74
CA LEU A 26 -4.03 8.07 11.26
C LEU A 26 -5.03 8.90 10.43
N GLY A 27 -6.29 8.46 10.32
CA GLY A 27 -7.33 9.10 9.52
C GLY A 27 -7.17 8.92 8.00
N GLY A 28 -6.31 8.00 7.58
CA GLY A 28 -6.12 7.66 6.17
C GLY A 28 -6.97 6.47 5.71
N ARG A 29 -6.87 6.17 4.41
CA ARG A 29 -7.55 5.02 3.79
C ARG A 29 -6.82 4.55 2.54
N ARG A 30 -7.26 3.41 1.99
CA ARG A 30 -6.90 3.02 0.62
C ARG A 30 -7.42 4.07 -0.36
N LEU A 31 -6.51 4.73 -1.08
CA LEU A 31 -6.80 5.75 -2.08
C LEU A 31 -7.05 5.14 -3.46
N SER A 32 -6.32 4.08 -3.79
CA SER A 32 -6.45 3.37 -5.06
C SER A 32 -5.86 1.96 -4.91
N THR A 33 -6.50 0.98 -5.52
CA THR A 33 -5.96 -0.37 -5.70
C THR A 33 -5.93 -0.65 -7.19
N LEU A 34 -4.74 -0.86 -7.74
CA LEU A 34 -4.59 -1.28 -9.13
C LEU A 34 -5.00 -2.77 -9.23
N PRO A 35 -5.92 -3.12 -10.15
CA PRO A 35 -6.36 -4.50 -10.34
C PRO A 35 -5.33 -5.37 -11.10
N ASP A 36 -4.03 -5.04 -10.99
CA ASP A 36 -2.97 -5.84 -11.60
C ASP A 36 -2.68 -7.11 -10.78
N ALA A 37 -1.91 -8.04 -11.36
CA ALA A 37 -1.54 -9.30 -10.69
C ALA A 37 -0.76 -9.09 -9.37
N ARG A 38 -0.19 -7.91 -9.14
CA ARG A 38 0.64 -7.57 -7.97
C ARG A 38 -0.12 -6.78 -6.90
N GLY A 39 -1.36 -6.39 -7.18
CA GLY A 39 -2.30 -5.77 -6.23
C GLY A 39 -1.85 -4.42 -5.67
N PHE A 40 -1.12 -3.63 -6.46
CA PHE A 40 -0.54 -2.37 -5.98
C PHE A 40 -1.61 -1.46 -5.34
N THR A 41 -1.51 -1.27 -4.01
CA THR A 41 -2.50 -0.53 -3.22
C THR A 41 -1.86 0.68 -2.58
N LEU A 42 -2.39 1.86 -2.89
CA LEU A 42 -1.99 3.15 -2.35
C LEU A 42 -2.85 3.50 -1.14
N TYR A 43 -2.19 3.91 -0.07
CA TYR A 43 -2.73 4.43 1.17
C TYR A 43 -2.36 5.90 1.33
N GLY A 44 -3.27 6.66 1.92
CA GLY A 44 -3.00 8.03 2.34
C GLY A 44 -4.23 8.69 2.94
N THR A 45 -4.00 9.85 3.53
CA THR A 45 -4.99 10.76 4.12
C THR A 45 -5.69 11.59 3.05
N LYS A 46 -4.94 12.18 2.13
CA LYS A 46 -5.47 12.99 1.02
C LYS A 46 -4.54 13.03 -0.20
N ARG A 47 -5.08 13.39 -1.36
CA ARG A 47 -4.27 13.61 -2.59
C ARG A 47 -3.30 14.78 -2.36
N GLY A 48 -2.04 14.58 -2.72
CA GLY A 48 -0.98 15.58 -2.57
C GLY A 48 -0.21 15.53 -1.25
N GLU A 49 -0.58 14.63 -0.33
CA GLU A 49 0.24 14.28 0.84
C GLU A 49 1.07 13.02 0.58
N PRO A 50 2.11 12.75 1.41
CA PRO A 50 2.89 11.53 1.31
C PRO A 50 2.00 10.29 1.44
N MET A 51 2.20 9.34 0.54
CA MET A 51 1.42 8.11 0.49
C MET A 51 2.28 6.87 0.72
N LEU A 52 1.63 5.75 1.04
CA LEU A 52 2.27 4.45 1.17
C LEU A 52 1.68 3.49 0.14
N ALA A 53 2.52 2.81 -0.63
CA ALA A 53 2.11 1.80 -1.59
C ALA A 53 2.53 0.41 -1.12
N ILE A 54 1.59 -0.54 -1.14
CA ILE A 54 1.84 -1.95 -0.82
C ILE A 54 1.66 -2.78 -2.09
N THR A 55 2.68 -3.57 -2.45
CA THR A 55 2.67 -4.41 -3.66
C THR A 55 3.41 -5.71 -3.43
N ARG A 56 3.10 -6.74 -4.22
CA ARG A 56 3.99 -7.92 -4.33
C ARG A 56 5.25 -7.59 -5.14
N PRO A 57 6.37 -8.30 -4.89
CA PRO A 57 7.59 -8.20 -5.71
C PRO A 57 7.32 -8.44 -7.19
N TYR A 58 8.07 -7.75 -8.03
CA TYR A 58 7.90 -7.84 -9.48
C TYR A 58 8.36 -9.20 -10.05
N ASP A 59 9.43 -9.77 -9.48
CA ASP A 59 10.04 -11.03 -9.90
C ASP A 59 9.31 -12.27 -9.35
N GLY A 60 8.28 -12.08 -8.53
CA GLY A 60 7.55 -13.17 -7.86
C GLY A 60 8.38 -13.89 -6.79
N GLY A 61 9.59 -13.41 -6.50
CA GLY A 61 10.41 -13.87 -5.39
C GLY A 61 9.87 -13.36 -4.06
N PRO A 62 10.49 -13.77 -2.95
CA PRO A 62 10.15 -13.21 -1.65
C PRO A 62 10.54 -11.71 -1.58
N ALA A 63 9.64 -10.92 -0.99
CA ALA A 63 9.88 -9.54 -0.57
C ALA A 63 10.83 -9.47 0.62
#